data_AF-A0A254QHQ8-F1
#
_entry.id   AF-A0A254QHQ8-F1
#
_cell.length_a   1.000
_cell.length_b   1.000
_cell.length_c   1.000
_cell.angle_alpha   90.00
_cell.angle_beta   90.00
_cell.angle_gamma   90.00
#
_symmetry.space_group_name_H-M   'P 1'
#
loop_
_entity.id
_entity.type
_entity.pdbx_description
1 polymer ?
#
loop_
_entity_poly.entity_id
_entity_poly.type
_entity_poly.pdbx_seq_one_letter_code
_entity_poly.pdbx_strand_id
1 'polypeptide(L)'
;TVVRVVYWMTAGFAMLSALGLWSRFSTFCLAVGVVTLHHRNPIILHGGDTWMRVASIYLALAPSGAAVSLDRWIALRRGKAPAKPELVSMWPQRLIAYNLALLYFTTTWGKWFGGLWKSGDATWYPARLHEFDRFPVPDFVNQYPMVKVTTWGTLAVEFALGTLVFFKPLRKWVLLSGIALHMWIEYSMNIPLFAFLMTSSYIVFYDGEETAAWWDRLKARFARSQ
;
A
#
# COMPACT_ATOMS: atom_id res chain seq x y z
N THR A 1 24.92 19.09 -3.34
CA THR A 1 23.97 20.22 -3.48
C THR A 1 22.78 19.87 -4.35
N VAL A 2 22.95 19.42 -5.60
CA VAL A 2 21.83 19.05 -6.51
C VAL A 2 20.92 17.94 -5.96
N VAL A 3 21.49 16.85 -5.44
CA VAL A 3 20.69 15.72 -4.89
C VAL A 3 19.75 16.18 -3.77
N ARG A 4 20.21 17.08 -2.89
CA ARG A 4 19.38 17.63 -1.81
C ARG A 4 18.21 18.45 -2.37
N VAL A 5 18.44 19.23 -3.43
CA VAL A 5 17.38 20.00 -4.10
C VAL A 5 16.33 19.06 -4.68
N VAL A 6 16.75 18.04 -5.45
CA VAL A 6 15.83 17.05 -6.03
C VAL A 6 15.05 16.29 -4.94
N TYR A 7 15.72 15.93 -3.84
CA TYR A 7 15.08 15.31 -2.69
C TYR A 7 13.97 16.18 -2.10
N TRP A 8 14.27 17.43 -1.75
CA TRP A 8 13.29 18.33 -1.14
C TRP A 8 12.16 18.71 -2.09
N MET A 9 12.45 18.84 -3.39
CA MET A 9 11.41 19.01 -4.41
C MET A 9 10.48 17.80 -4.46
N THR A 10 11.03 16.58 -4.46
CA THR A 10 10.23 15.34 -4.49
C THR A 10 9.37 15.22 -3.24
N ALA A 11 9.93 15.54 -2.06
CA ALA A 11 9.18 15.58 -0.81
C ALA A 11 8.05 16.61 -0.83
N GLY A 12 8.30 17.80 -1.41
CA GLY A 12 7.28 18.82 -1.64
C GLY A 12 6.15 18.30 -2.54
N PHE A 13 6.48 17.66 -3.66
CA PHE A 13 5.47 17.05 -4.54
C PHE A 13 4.72 15.90 -3.88
N ALA A 14 5.37 15.10 -3.03
CA ALA A 14 4.70 14.07 -2.24
C ALA A 14 3.62 14.67 -1.33
N MET A 15 3.93 15.78 -0.65
CA MET A 15 2.97 16.51 0.19
C MET A 15 1.81 17.08 -0.65
N LEU A 16 2.12 17.71 -1.78
CA LEU A 16 1.11 18.26 -2.69
C LEU A 16 0.18 17.16 -3.23
N SER A 17 0.73 16.01 -3.59
CA SER A 17 -0.05 14.84 -4.03
C SER A 17 -0.91 14.27 -2.91
N ALA A 18 -0.39 14.18 -1.67
CA ALA A 18 -1.16 13.72 -0.52
C ALA A 18 -2.34 14.65 -0.20
N LEU A 19 -2.16 15.96 -0.35
CA LEU A 19 -3.22 16.96 -0.19
C LEU A 19 -4.17 17.04 -1.40
N GLY A 20 -3.78 16.50 -2.55
CA GLY A 20 -4.51 16.65 -3.82
C GLY A 20 -4.52 18.11 -4.30
N LEU A 21 -3.38 18.79 -4.22
CA LEU A 21 -3.17 20.12 -4.81
C LEU A 21 -2.39 20.01 -6.13
N TRP A 22 -2.91 20.67 -7.17
CA TRP A 22 -2.44 20.54 -8.55
C TRP A 22 -2.26 19.09 -8.95
N SER A 23 -3.27 18.26 -8.64
CA SER A 23 -3.18 16.81 -8.49
C SER A 23 -2.42 16.16 -9.65
N ARG A 24 -2.80 16.44 -10.90
CA ARG A 24 -2.12 15.89 -12.09
C ARG A 24 -0.64 16.22 -12.15
N PHE A 25 -0.30 17.49 -11.94
CA PHE A 25 1.07 17.99 -12.01
C PHE A 25 1.90 17.46 -10.83
N SER A 26 1.37 17.54 -9.61
CA SER A 26 2.09 17.07 -8.41
C SER A 26 2.34 15.57 -8.46
N THR A 27 1.37 14.75 -8.86
CA THR A 27 1.56 13.28 -8.97
C THR A 27 2.53 12.90 -10.08
N PHE A 28 2.55 13.64 -11.20
CA PHE A 28 3.52 13.42 -12.27
C PHE A 28 4.95 13.75 -11.80
N CYS A 29 5.14 14.92 -11.18
CA CYS A 29 6.44 15.31 -10.63
C CYS A 29 6.90 14.37 -9.51
N LEU A 30 5.97 13.88 -8.68
CA LEU A 30 6.25 12.85 -7.68
C LEU A 30 6.77 11.57 -8.34
N ALA A 31 6.11 11.07 -9.37
CA ALA A 31 6.54 9.85 -10.07
C ALA A 31 7.95 10.00 -10.66
N VAL A 32 8.22 11.11 -11.34
CA VAL A 32 9.56 11.42 -11.88
C VAL A 32 10.59 11.52 -10.75
N GLY A 33 10.27 12.22 -9.67
CA GLY A 33 11.17 12.41 -8.53
C GLY A 33 11.52 11.09 -7.82
N VAL A 34 10.51 10.25 -7.52
CA VAL A 34 10.70 8.95 -6.88
C VAL A 34 11.52 8.02 -7.76
N VAL A 35 11.21 7.92 -9.06
CA VAL A 35 12.01 7.12 -10.01
C VAL A 35 13.45 7.62 -10.05
N THR A 36 13.66 8.92 -10.14
CA THR A 36 15.01 9.53 -10.20
C THR A 36 15.82 9.24 -8.93
N LEU A 37 15.23 9.44 -7.75
CA LEU A 37 15.91 9.23 -6.47
C LEU A 37 16.23 7.76 -6.23
N HIS A 38 15.31 6.85 -6.57
CA HIS A 38 15.53 5.41 -6.39
C HIS A 38 16.62 4.86 -7.33
N HIS A 39 16.72 5.37 -8.57
CA HIS A 39 17.82 4.96 -9.47
C HIS A 39 19.20 5.48 -9.03
N ARG A 40 19.27 6.45 -8.11
CA ARG A 40 20.55 6.97 -7.63
C ARG A 40 21.25 6.06 -6.64
N ASN A 41 20.51 5.29 -5.84
CA ASN A 41 21.08 4.32 -4.92
C ASN A 41 20.16 3.10 -4.80
N PRO A 42 20.26 2.13 -5.72
CA PRO A 42 19.40 0.95 -5.70
C PRO A 42 19.71 -0.01 -4.54
N ILE A 43 20.89 0.11 -3.90
CA ILE A 43 21.37 -0.83 -2.87
C ILE A 43 20.54 -0.73 -1.58
N ILE A 44 20.01 0.47 -1.28
CA ILE A 44 19.25 0.72 -0.05
C ILE A 44 17.74 0.46 -0.19
N LEU A 45 17.28 0.02 -1.37
CA LEU A 45 15.87 -0.12 -1.68
C LEU A 45 15.34 -1.50 -1.31
N HIS A 46 14.05 -1.57 -1.00
CA HIS A 46 13.32 -2.81 -0.77
C HIS A 46 12.08 -2.95 -1.66
N GLY A 47 11.32 -4.03 -1.49
CA GLY A 47 10.12 -4.31 -2.29
C GLY A 47 9.09 -3.17 -2.27
N GLY A 48 8.90 -2.51 -1.12
CA GLY A 48 8.01 -1.36 -0.98
C GLY A 48 8.37 -0.16 -1.87
N ASP A 49 9.66 0.12 -2.09
CA ASP A 49 10.12 1.21 -2.96
C ASP A 49 9.85 0.92 -4.44
N THR A 50 9.92 -0.37 -4.79
CA THR A 50 9.56 -0.85 -6.12
C THR A 50 8.08 -0.69 -6.37
N TRP A 51 7.25 -1.05 -5.39
CA TRP A 51 5.82 -0.79 -5.43
C TRP A 51 5.52 0.72 -5.51
N MET A 52 6.18 1.55 -4.71
CA MET A 52 5.98 3.01 -4.70
C MET A 52 6.26 3.64 -6.07
N ARG A 53 7.32 3.21 -6.77
CA ARG A 53 7.60 3.66 -8.15
C ARG A 53 6.43 3.34 -9.08
N VAL A 54 5.99 2.08 -9.11
CA VAL A 54 4.89 1.63 -9.97
C VAL A 54 3.58 2.35 -9.64
N ALA A 55 3.21 2.42 -8.36
CA ALA A 55 2.00 3.07 -7.90
C ALA A 55 1.98 4.58 -8.23
N SER A 56 3.11 5.27 -8.07
CA SER A 56 3.21 6.70 -8.39
C SER A 56 2.97 7.01 -9.87
N ILE A 57 3.41 6.14 -10.78
CA ILE A 57 3.17 6.26 -12.22
C ILE A 57 1.68 6.14 -12.52
N TYR A 58 1.00 5.15 -11.93
CA TYR A 58 -0.44 4.99 -12.12
C TYR A 58 -1.24 6.12 -11.48
N LEU A 59 -0.79 6.64 -10.34
CA LEU A 59 -1.41 7.80 -9.71
C LEU A 59 -1.29 9.06 -10.57
N ALA A 60 -0.19 9.24 -11.29
CA ALA A 60 0.00 10.33 -12.24
C ALA A 60 -1.00 10.32 -13.41
N LEU A 61 -1.51 9.13 -13.77
CA LEU A 61 -2.53 8.95 -14.80
C LEU A 61 -3.96 8.98 -14.22
N ALA A 62 -4.10 8.89 -12.90
CA ALA A 62 -5.38 8.81 -12.23
C ALA A 62 -6.05 10.19 -12.07
N PRO A 63 -7.39 10.28 -12.19
CA PRO A 63 -8.14 11.49 -11.84
C PRO A 63 -8.29 11.63 -10.32
N SER A 64 -7.19 11.52 -9.55
CA SER A 64 -7.16 11.52 -8.08
C SER A 64 -7.72 12.81 -7.46
N GLY A 65 -7.66 13.92 -8.18
CA GLY A 65 -8.19 15.22 -7.76
C GLY A 65 -9.72 15.36 -7.82
N ALA A 66 -10.47 14.39 -8.34
CA ALA A 66 -11.89 14.56 -8.68
C ALA A 66 -12.86 14.55 -7.48
N ALA A 67 -12.52 13.87 -6.38
CA ALA A 67 -13.43 13.60 -5.26
C ALA A 67 -12.97 14.17 -3.91
N VAL A 68 -11.87 13.67 -3.34
CA VAL A 68 -11.34 14.13 -2.04
C VAL A 68 -9.97 14.74 -2.27
N SER A 69 -9.93 16.06 -2.52
CA SER A 69 -8.72 16.79 -2.86
C SER A 69 -8.83 18.27 -2.49
N LEU A 70 -7.69 18.92 -2.25
CA LEU A 70 -7.64 20.36 -2.04
C LEU A 70 -8.05 21.13 -3.31
N ASP A 71 -7.70 20.63 -4.50
CA ASP A 71 -8.16 21.17 -5.78
C ASP A 71 -9.69 21.28 -5.85
N ARG A 72 -10.40 20.21 -5.49
CA ARG A 72 -11.87 20.20 -5.48
C ARG A 72 -12.43 21.12 -4.41
N TRP A 73 -11.85 21.13 -3.22
CA TRP A 73 -12.30 22.02 -2.14
C TRP A 73 -12.18 23.50 -2.53
N ILE A 74 -11.08 23.89 -3.17
CA ILE A 74 -10.89 25.25 -3.71
C ILE A 74 -11.94 25.52 -4.82
N ALA A 75 -12.18 24.57 -5.73
CA ALA A 75 -13.15 24.72 -6.80
C ALA A 75 -14.59 24.87 -6.27
N LEU A 76 -14.98 24.12 -5.25
CA LEU A 76 -16.26 24.23 -4.55
C LEU A 76 -16.44 25.62 -3.93
N ARG A 77 -15.43 26.11 -3.20
CA ARG A 77 -15.45 27.46 -2.60
C ARG A 77 -15.54 28.58 -3.65
N ARG A 78 -15.07 28.33 -4.86
CA ARG A 78 -15.14 29.26 -5.99
C ARG A 78 -16.40 29.09 -6.85
N GLY A 79 -17.31 28.19 -6.49
CA GLY A 79 -18.52 27.88 -7.28
C GLY A 79 -18.22 27.25 -8.63
N LYS A 80 -17.03 26.67 -8.83
CA LYS A 80 -16.57 26.07 -10.09
C LYS A 80 -16.73 24.55 -10.16
N ALA A 81 -17.23 23.91 -9.10
CA ALA A 81 -17.43 22.47 -9.04
C ALA A 81 -18.84 22.15 -8.49
N PRO A 82 -19.49 21.08 -9.01
CA PRO A 82 -20.76 20.61 -8.46
C PRO A 82 -20.58 20.03 -7.06
N ALA A 83 -21.64 20.02 -6.25
CA ALA A 83 -21.59 19.49 -4.88
C ALA A 83 -21.19 18.01 -4.84
N LYS A 84 -21.78 17.18 -5.71
CA LYS A 84 -21.44 15.76 -5.84
C LYS A 84 -20.23 15.57 -6.76
N PRO A 85 -19.28 14.67 -6.42
CA PRO A 85 -18.19 14.31 -7.32
C PRO A 85 -18.72 13.75 -8.65
N GLU A 86 -18.08 14.15 -9.74
CA GLU A 86 -18.39 13.61 -11.06
C GLU A 86 -17.89 12.16 -11.15
N LEU A 87 -18.62 11.35 -11.92
CA LEU A 87 -18.20 9.97 -12.18
C LEU A 87 -16.99 9.98 -13.10
N VAL A 88 -15.93 9.32 -12.66
CA VAL A 88 -14.68 9.17 -13.41
C VAL A 88 -14.43 7.71 -13.73
N SER A 89 -13.72 7.46 -14.82
CA SER A 89 -13.30 6.09 -15.14
C SER A 89 -12.34 5.55 -14.08
N MET A 90 -12.65 4.37 -13.55
CA MET A 90 -11.86 3.71 -12.50
C MET A 90 -10.70 2.87 -13.05
N TRP A 91 -10.40 2.92 -14.35
CA TRP A 91 -9.34 2.12 -14.95
C TRP A 91 -7.97 2.27 -14.25
N PRO A 92 -7.51 3.46 -13.79
CA PRO A 92 -6.21 3.59 -13.12
C PRO A 92 -6.20 2.87 -11.78
N GLN A 93 -7.29 3.01 -11.01
CA GLN A 93 -7.46 2.30 -9.73
C GLN A 93 -7.47 0.78 -9.93
N ARG A 94 -8.20 0.29 -10.95
CA ARG A 94 -8.24 -1.15 -11.26
C ARG A 94 -6.88 -1.66 -11.71
N LEU A 95 -6.13 -0.88 -12.48
CA LEU A 95 -4.77 -1.24 -12.88
C LEU A 95 -3.82 -1.34 -11.68
N ILE A 96 -3.92 -0.43 -10.71
CA ILE A 96 -3.18 -0.53 -9.44
C ILE A 96 -3.60 -1.79 -8.68
N ALA A 97 -4.91 -2.07 -8.57
CA ALA A 97 -5.41 -3.27 -7.90
C ALA A 97 -4.87 -4.58 -8.53
N TYR A 98 -4.88 -4.66 -9.86
CA TYR A 98 -4.33 -5.83 -10.58
C TYR A 98 -2.82 -5.95 -10.42
N ASN A 99 -2.07 -4.84 -10.49
CA ASN A 99 -0.63 -4.87 -10.26
C ASN A 99 -0.28 -5.29 -8.83
N LEU A 100 -1.06 -4.84 -7.84
CA LEU A 100 -0.86 -5.23 -6.46
C LEU A 100 -1.14 -6.72 -6.25
N ALA A 101 -2.22 -7.24 -6.83
CA ALA A 101 -2.51 -8.67 -6.80
C ALA A 101 -1.43 -9.48 -7.52
N LEU A 102 -0.95 -9.01 -8.68
CA LEU A 102 0.13 -9.65 -9.41
C LEU A 102 1.45 -9.65 -8.61
N LEU A 103 1.75 -8.58 -7.88
CA LEU A 103 2.89 -8.51 -6.96
C LEU A 103 2.80 -9.62 -5.90
N TYR A 104 1.66 -9.77 -5.23
CA TYR A 104 1.48 -10.83 -4.23
C TYR A 104 1.50 -12.24 -4.85
N PHE A 105 0.91 -12.40 -6.03
CA PHE A 105 0.93 -13.68 -6.73
C PHE A 105 2.35 -14.08 -7.14
N THR A 106 3.12 -13.16 -7.73
CA THR A 106 4.48 -13.42 -8.21
C THR A 106 5.48 -13.64 -7.06
N THR A 107 5.31 -12.92 -5.94
CA THR A 107 6.11 -13.17 -4.73
C THR A 107 5.82 -14.55 -4.15
N THR A 108 4.55 -14.93 -4.02
CA THR A 108 4.17 -16.30 -3.60
C THR A 108 4.74 -17.34 -4.56
N TRP A 109 4.56 -17.14 -5.86
CA TRP A 109 5.05 -18.05 -6.91
C TRP A 109 6.57 -18.25 -6.80
N GLY A 110 7.34 -17.17 -6.69
CA GLY A 110 8.79 -17.24 -6.52
C GLY A 110 9.20 -17.95 -5.22
N LYS A 111 8.50 -17.68 -4.11
CA LYS A 111 8.75 -18.33 -2.82
C LYS A 111 8.43 -19.82 -2.86
N TRP A 112 7.37 -20.24 -3.56
CA TRP A 112 6.92 -21.63 -3.64
C TRP A 112 8.00 -22.59 -4.16
N PHE A 113 8.87 -22.12 -5.07
CA PHE A 113 9.98 -22.92 -5.60
C PHE A 113 11.21 -22.94 -4.70
N GLY A 114 11.30 -22.07 -3.69
CA GLY A 114 12.41 -22.02 -2.74
C GLY A 114 12.37 -23.15 -1.71
N GLY A 115 13.52 -23.81 -1.49
CA GLY A 115 13.62 -24.92 -0.52
C GLY A 115 13.17 -24.54 0.90
N LEU A 116 13.62 -23.38 1.39
CA LEU A 116 13.31 -22.88 2.73
C LEU A 116 11.82 -22.61 2.97
N TRP A 117 11.10 -22.18 1.93
CA TRP A 117 9.66 -21.93 2.01
C TRP A 117 8.88 -23.25 2.07
N LYS A 118 9.31 -24.25 1.29
CA LYS A 118 8.72 -25.59 1.30
C LYS A 118 8.98 -26.33 2.62
N SER A 119 10.19 -26.24 3.16
CA SER A 119 10.53 -26.87 4.45
C SER A 119 9.90 -26.17 5.66
N GLY A 120 9.44 -24.93 5.48
CA GLY A 120 8.81 -24.13 6.54
C GLY A 120 9.79 -23.31 7.37
N ASP A 121 11.04 -23.17 6.92
CA ASP A 121 12.14 -22.54 7.67
C ASP A 121 12.41 -21.09 7.23
N ALA A 122 11.73 -20.58 6.20
CA ALA A 122 12.10 -19.29 5.58
C ALA A 122 12.08 -18.10 6.56
N THR A 123 11.11 -18.03 7.47
CA THR A 123 11.00 -16.91 8.42
C THR A 123 12.00 -16.98 9.58
N TRP A 124 12.72 -18.10 9.73
CA TRP A 124 13.80 -18.27 10.71
C TRP A 124 14.99 -17.35 10.49
N TYR A 125 15.32 -17.12 9.22
CA TYR A 125 16.48 -16.35 8.78
C TYR A 125 16.33 -14.84 9.02
N PRO A 126 15.24 -14.17 8.56
CA PRO A 126 15.07 -12.74 8.81
C PRO A 126 14.97 -12.42 10.31
N ALA A 127 14.43 -13.33 11.13
CA ALA A 127 14.37 -13.17 12.59
C ALA A 127 15.75 -13.19 13.30
N ARG A 128 16.85 -13.45 12.56
CA ARG A 128 18.25 -13.41 13.06
C ARG A 128 19.06 -12.24 12.57
N LEU A 129 18.48 -11.44 11.69
CA LEU A 129 19.13 -10.24 11.21
C LEU A 129 18.85 -9.14 12.23
N HIS A 130 19.64 -9.13 13.30
CA HIS A 130 19.49 -8.21 14.42
C HIS A 130 19.59 -6.73 14.01
N GLU A 131 20.21 -6.44 12.87
CA GLU A 131 20.20 -5.12 12.23
C GLU A 131 18.80 -4.62 11.84
N PHE A 132 17.82 -5.53 11.70
CA PHE A 132 16.42 -5.21 11.44
C PHE A 132 15.54 -5.31 12.69
N ASP A 133 16.05 -5.60 13.88
CA ASP A 133 15.19 -5.66 15.07
C ASP A 133 14.58 -4.29 15.37
N ARG A 134 13.27 -4.26 15.68
CA ARG A 134 12.56 -3.02 16.04
C ARG A 134 12.02 -3.04 17.47
N PHE A 135 11.16 -4.00 17.78
CA PHE A 135 10.57 -4.18 19.11
C PHE A 135 10.79 -5.61 19.61
N PRO A 136 10.79 -5.84 20.94
CA PRO A 136 10.98 -7.17 21.50
C PRO A 136 9.93 -8.16 20.99
N VAL A 137 10.38 -9.28 20.43
CA VAL A 137 9.52 -10.39 20.00
C VAL A 137 9.60 -11.51 21.05
N PRO A 138 8.47 -12.03 21.55
CA PRO A 138 8.50 -13.14 22.50
C PRO A 138 9.20 -14.39 21.94
N ASP A 139 10.04 -15.03 22.77
CA ASP A 139 10.88 -16.15 22.35
C ASP A 139 10.11 -17.32 21.72
N PHE A 140 8.86 -17.56 22.14
CA PHE A 140 8.04 -18.65 21.57
C PHE A 140 7.77 -18.46 20.07
N VAL A 141 7.76 -17.22 19.58
CA VAL A 141 7.59 -16.92 18.14
C VAL A 141 8.80 -17.39 17.34
N ASN A 142 9.97 -17.41 17.97
CA ASN A 142 11.22 -17.92 17.43
C ASN A 142 11.41 -19.43 17.71
N GLN A 143 10.35 -20.18 18.02
CA GLN A 143 10.44 -21.63 18.11
C GLN A 143 9.95 -22.28 16.82
N TYR A 144 10.49 -23.46 16.48
CA TYR A 144 10.19 -24.17 15.24
C TYR A 144 8.69 -24.30 14.88
N PRO A 145 7.77 -24.57 15.81
CA PRO A 145 6.35 -24.59 15.48
C PRO A 145 5.84 -23.24 14.96
N MET A 146 6.23 -22.13 15.60
CA MET A 146 5.83 -20.80 15.17
C MET A 146 6.51 -20.38 13.87
N VAL A 147 7.79 -20.74 13.67
CA VAL A 147 8.51 -20.51 12.40
C VAL A 147 7.79 -21.14 11.22
N LYS A 148 7.26 -22.36 11.38
CA LYS A 148 6.46 -23.02 10.33
C LYS A 148 5.14 -22.29 10.08
N VAL A 149 4.47 -21.88 11.15
CA VAL A 149 3.22 -21.11 11.08
C VAL A 149 3.44 -19.77 10.35
N THR A 150 4.49 -19.02 10.68
CA THR A 150 4.80 -17.74 10.03
C THR A 150 5.26 -17.92 8.60
N THR A 151 6.04 -18.96 8.29
CA THR A 151 6.51 -19.25 6.93
C THR A 151 5.35 -19.60 6.00
N TRP A 152 4.54 -20.59 6.35
CA TRP A 152 3.40 -21.00 5.51
C TRP A 152 2.23 -20.02 5.60
N GLY A 153 2.04 -19.37 6.74
CA GLY A 153 1.07 -18.29 6.90
C GLY A 153 1.34 -17.13 5.96
N THR A 154 2.62 -16.73 5.80
CA THR A 154 3.02 -15.71 4.81
C THR A 154 2.61 -16.14 3.39
N LEU A 155 2.92 -17.37 2.98
CA LEU A 155 2.52 -17.89 1.65
C LEU A 155 1.00 -17.90 1.46
N ALA A 156 0.26 -18.34 2.47
CA ALA A 156 -1.20 -18.41 2.40
C ALA A 156 -1.82 -17.01 2.26
N VAL A 157 -1.34 -16.03 3.03
CA VAL A 157 -1.82 -14.64 2.98
C VAL A 157 -1.46 -13.98 1.65
N GLU A 158 -0.22 -14.12 1.18
CA GLU A 158 0.21 -13.56 -0.10
C GLU A 158 -0.56 -14.20 -1.27
N PHE A 159 -0.75 -15.52 -1.26
CA PHE A 159 -1.54 -16.19 -2.29
C PHE A 159 -2.99 -15.71 -2.29
N ALA A 160 -3.59 -15.56 -1.11
CA ALA A 160 -4.95 -15.05 -0.98
C ALA A 160 -5.07 -13.59 -1.47
N LEU A 161 -4.09 -12.74 -1.17
CA LEU A 161 -4.02 -11.36 -1.68
C LEU A 161 -3.84 -11.33 -3.21
N GLY A 162 -3.12 -12.29 -3.78
CA GLY A 162 -2.92 -12.39 -5.23
C GLY A 162 -4.10 -12.96 -6.00
N THR A 163 -5.02 -13.68 -5.35
CA THR A 163 -6.08 -14.45 -6.02
C THR A 163 -7.49 -14.16 -5.51
N LEU A 164 -7.73 -14.29 -4.20
CA LEU A 164 -9.04 -14.24 -3.57
C LEU A 164 -9.51 -12.82 -3.24
N VAL A 165 -8.63 -11.82 -3.33
CA VAL A 165 -8.96 -10.42 -3.00
C VAL A 165 -10.08 -9.84 -3.88
N PHE A 166 -10.25 -10.34 -5.11
CA PHE A 166 -11.33 -9.92 -6.02
C PHE A 166 -12.68 -10.57 -5.70
N PHE A 167 -12.69 -11.65 -4.92
CA PHE A 167 -13.92 -12.32 -4.52
C PHE A 167 -14.55 -11.57 -3.33
N LYS A 168 -15.57 -10.75 -3.63
CA LYS A 168 -16.22 -9.81 -2.69
C LYS A 168 -16.52 -10.40 -1.29
N PRO A 169 -17.04 -11.63 -1.14
CA PRO A 169 -17.32 -12.20 0.19
C PRO A 169 -16.06 -12.42 1.05
N LEU A 170 -14.93 -12.75 0.43
CA LEU A 170 -13.67 -13.00 1.13
C LEU A 170 -12.74 -11.78 1.20
N ARG A 171 -12.88 -10.82 0.27
CA ARG A 171 -12.03 -9.63 0.15
C ARG A 171 -11.69 -8.98 1.50
N LYS A 172 -12.69 -8.73 2.35
CA LYS A 172 -12.45 -8.07 3.66
C LYS A 172 -11.51 -8.89 4.55
N TRP A 173 -11.66 -10.21 4.56
CA TRP A 173 -10.85 -11.11 5.38
C TRP A 173 -9.43 -11.26 4.83
N VAL A 174 -9.32 -11.31 3.50
CA VAL A 174 -8.02 -11.32 2.80
C VAL A 174 -7.24 -10.03 3.05
N LEU A 175 -7.90 -8.88 3.02
CA LEU A 175 -7.24 -7.60 3.31
C LEU A 175 -6.88 -7.48 4.80
N LEU A 176 -7.72 -7.97 5.72
CA LEU A 176 -7.40 -8.00 7.14
C LEU A 176 -6.22 -8.92 7.46
N SER A 177 -6.11 -10.08 6.81
CA SER A 177 -4.94 -10.95 6.98
C SER A 177 -3.67 -10.32 6.40
N GLY A 178 -3.78 -9.62 5.27
CA GLY A 178 -2.70 -8.80 4.73
C GLY A 178 -2.26 -7.69 5.70
N ILE A 179 -3.22 -6.99 6.32
CA ILE A 179 -2.93 -5.96 7.33
C ILE A 179 -2.24 -6.59 8.55
N ALA A 180 -2.72 -7.73 9.05
CA ALA A 180 -2.10 -8.45 10.14
C ALA A 180 -0.64 -8.85 9.83
N LEU A 181 -0.39 -9.39 8.63
CA LEU A 181 0.96 -9.72 8.17
C LEU A 181 1.88 -8.49 8.17
N HIS A 182 1.43 -7.37 7.60
CA HIS A 182 2.26 -6.16 7.52
C HIS A 182 2.42 -5.46 8.88
N MET A 183 1.43 -5.51 9.76
CA MET A 183 1.56 -5.02 11.14
C MET A 183 2.57 -5.86 11.93
N TRP A 184 2.59 -7.18 11.71
CA TRP A 184 3.61 -8.04 12.30
C TRP A 184 5.02 -7.67 11.81
N ILE A 185 5.19 -7.46 10.50
CA ILE A 185 6.46 -7.01 9.92
C ILE A 185 6.84 -5.63 10.47
N GLU A 186 5.92 -4.67 10.53
CA GLU A 186 6.16 -3.33 11.06
C GLU A 186 6.60 -3.36 12.53
N TYR A 187 6.01 -4.25 13.33
CA TYR A 187 6.33 -4.42 14.74
C TYR A 187 7.70 -5.09 14.94
N SER A 188 7.94 -6.21 14.25
CA SER A 188 9.14 -7.03 14.48
C SER A 188 10.37 -6.53 13.73
N MET A 189 10.19 -5.97 12.54
CA MET A 189 11.27 -5.60 11.62
C MET A 189 11.30 -4.11 11.29
N ASN A 190 12.47 -3.49 11.39
CA ASN A 190 12.74 -2.10 11.05
C ASN A 190 12.99 -1.96 9.54
N ILE A 191 11.94 -2.13 8.74
CA ILE A 191 11.95 -1.92 7.29
C ILE A 191 11.19 -0.61 7.00
N PRO A 192 11.89 0.53 6.79
CA PRO A 192 11.26 1.83 6.74
C PRO A 192 10.13 1.92 5.70
N LEU A 193 8.96 2.39 6.10
CA LEU A 193 7.78 2.64 5.23
C LEU A 193 7.18 1.41 4.53
N PHE A 194 7.82 0.24 4.55
CA PHE A 194 7.35 -0.94 3.82
C PHE A 194 5.90 -1.32 4.16
N ALA A 195 5.60 -1.52 5.44
CA ALA A 195 4.26 -1.91 5.87
C ALA A 195 3.21 -0.87 5.49
N PHE A 196 3.49 0.42 5.75
CA PHE A 196 2.59 1.52 5.44
C PHE A 196 2.29 1.64 3.95
N LEU A 197 3.30 1.49 3.08
CA LEU A 197 3.13 1.52 1.63
C LEU A 197 2.23 0.39 1.15
N MET A 198 2.44 -0.82 1.66
CA MET A 198 1.63 -1.98 1.27
C MET A 198 0.19 -1.88 1.78
N THR A 199 -0.03 -1.55 3.05
CA THR A 199 -1.37 -1.51 3.64
C THR A 199 -2.20 -0.33 3.15
N SER A 200 -1.60 0.85 2.92
CA SER A 200 -2.31 1.99 2.36
C SER A 200 -2.86 1.70 0.96
N SER A 201 -2.16 0.84 0.21
CA SER A 201 -2.56 0.45 -1.14
C SER A 201 -3.80 -0.44 -1.18
N TYR A 202 -4.20 -1.07 -0.07
CA TYR A 202 -5.39 -1.95 -0.04
C TYR A 202 -6.71 -1.23 -0.30
N ILE A 203 -6.74 0.10 -0.15
CA ILE A 203 -7.93 0.90 -0.45
C ILE A 203 -8.38 0.76 -1.91
N VAL A 204 -7.47 0.44 -2.83
CA VAL A 204 -7.77 0.31 -4.26
C VAL A 204 -8.73 -0.84 -4.58
N PHE A 205 -8.90 -1.79 -3.66
CA PHE A 205 -9.84 -2.90 -3.80
C PHE A 205 -11.29 -2.53 -3.47
N TYR A 206 -11.54 -1.32 -2.95
CA TYR A 206 -12.88 -0.78 -2.71
C TYR A 206 -13.17 0.37 -3.68
N ASP A 207 -14.38 0.40 -4.25
CA ASP A 207 -14.79 1.50 -5.11
C ASP A 207 -15.36 2.70 -4.31
N GLY A 208 -15.60 3.80 -5.02
CA GLY A 208 -16.14 5.03 -4.45
C GLY A 208 -17.54 4.86 -3.84
N GLU A 209 -18.36 3.97 -4.40
CA GLU A 209 -19.71 3.71 -3.93
C GLU A 209 -19.70 2.90 -2.63
N GLU A 210 -18.86 1.86 -2.56
CA GLU A 210 -18.66 1.04 -1.37
C GLU A 210 -18.13 1.87 -0.20
N THR A 211 -17.19 2.78 -0.47
CA THR A 211 -16.63 3.69 0.54
C THR A 211 -17.64 4.74 1.01
N ALA A 212 -18.39 5.36 0.08
CA ALA A 212 -19.46 6.30 0.42
C ALA A 212 -20.57 5.64 1.25
N ALA A 213 -21.04 4.46 0.82
CA ALA A 213 -22.07 3.71 1.54
C ALA A 213 -21.60 3.29 2.94
N TRP A 214 -20.32 2.97 3.11
CA TRP A 214 -19.73 2.71 4.43
C TRP A 214 -19.78 3.95 5.33
N TRP A 215 -19.43 5.12 4.81
CA TRP A 215 -19.48 6.38 5.54
C TRP A 215 -20.91 6.78 5.94
N ASP A 216 -21.88 6.59 5.05
CA ASP A 216 -23.29 6.87 5.33
C ASP A 216 -23.86 5.97 6.44
N ARG A 217 -23.51 4.67 6.42
CA ARG A 217 -23.84 3.75 7.52
C ARG A 217 -23.20 4.19 8.83
N LEU A 218 -21.95 4.64 8.81
CA LEU A 218 -21.26 5.09 10.01
C LEU A 218 -21.93 6.33 10.62
N LYS A 219 -22.24 7.35 9.81
CA LYS A 219 -22.99 8.54 10.23
C LYS A 219 -24.35 8.17 10.83
N ALA A 220 -25.09 7.27 10.19
CA ALA A 220 -26.39 6.82 10.69
C ALA A 220 -26.29 6.11 12.06
N ARG A 221 -25.20 5.38 12.34
CA ARG A 221 -24.97 4.76 13.66
C ARG A 221 -24.71 5.80 14.74
N PHE A 222 -23.88 6.81 14.46
CA PHE A 222 -23.60 7.88 15.42
C PHE A 222 -24.81 8.78 15.68
N ALA A 223 -25.64 9.03 14.66
CA ALA A 223 -26.88 9.80 14.81
C ALA A 223 -27.96 9.07 15.63
N ARG A 224 -27.89 7.74 15.75
CA ARG A 224 -28.80 6.93 16.60
C ARG A 224 -28.33 6.79 18.05
N SER A 225 -27.07 7.17 18.34
CA SER A 225 -26.48 7.16 19.68
C SER A 225 -26.52 8.53 20.37
N GLN A 226 -27.09 9.54 19.71
CA GLN A 226 -27.41 10.86 20.25
C GLN A 226 -28.94 10.96 20.41
#